data_AF-A0AAV9L7K9-F1
#
_entry.id   AF-A0AAV9L7K9-F1
#
_cell.length_a   1.000
_cell.length_b   1.000
_cell.length_c   1.000
_cell.angle_alpha   90.00
_cell.angle_beta   90.00
_cell.angle_gamma   90.00
#
_symmetry.space_group_name_H-M   'P 1'
#
loop_
_entity.id
_entity.type
_entity.pdbx_description
1 polymer ?
#
loop_
_entity_poly.entity_id
_entity_poly.type
_entity_poly.pdbx_seq_one_letter_code
_entity_poly.pdbx_strand_id
1 'polypeptide(L)' 'MVKNSVMSVIFQEEKKGSVEFQAFNFTNKIRRLTSHLELHKKDYLSQRGLKKILEKHQRLVAYLGKK' A
#
# COMPACT_ATOMS: atom_id res chain seq x y z
N MET A 1 14.51 16.62 -12.69
CA MET A 1 13.69 15.39 -12.80
C MET A 1 12.66 15.25 -11.65
N VAL A 2 12.03 16.34 -11.20
CA VAL A 2 11.09 16.33 -10.04
C VAL A 2 9.62 16.46 -10.46
N LYS A 3 9.35 16.78 -11.73
CA LYS A 3 8.01 17.09 -12.25
C LYS A 3 7.05 15.89 -12.27
N ASN A 4 7.54 14.65 -12.25
CA ASN A 4 6.70 13.45 -12.29
C ASN A 4 6.08 13.09 -10.92
N SER A 5 6.74 13.46 -9.81
CA SER A 5 6.22 13.16 -8.46
C SER A 5 5.00 14.02 -8.13
N VAL A 6 5.04 15.31 -8.51
CA VAL A 6 4.00 16.29 -8.16
C VAL A 6 2.73 16.06 -8.98
N MET A 7 2.85 15.71 -10.27
CA MET A 7 1.70 15.37 -11.12
C MET A 7 0.97 14.10 -10.67
N SER A 8 1.68 13.10 -10.11
CA SER A 8 1.04 11.91 -9.55
C SER A 8 0.22 12.22 -8.30
N VAL A 9 0.68 13.14 -7.45
CA VAL A 9 0.01 13.52 -6.20
C VAL A 9 -1.27 14.32 -6.46
N ILE A 10 -1.26 15.18 -7.48
CA ILE A 10 -2.41 16.02 -7.84
C ILE A 10 -3.54 15.18 -8.48
N PHE A 11 -3.22 14.17 -9.30
CA PHE A 11 -4.22 13.22 -9.84
C PHE A 11 -4.74 12.24 -8.77
N GLN A 12 -3.99 12.07 -7.68
CA GLN A 12 -4.36 11.20 -6.56
C GLN A 12 -5.42 11.81 -5.64
N GLU A 13 -5.56 13.14 -5.59
CA GLU A 13 -6.53 13.79 -4.70
C GLU A 13 -7.98 13.54 -5.11
N GLU A 14 -8.27 13.60 -6.41
CA GLU A 14 -9.59 13.26 -6.97
C GLU A 14 -9.91 11.76 -6.90
N LYS A 15 -8.88 10.91 -6.78
CA LYS A 15 -9.00 9.44 -6.81
C LYS A 15 -8.76 8.79 -5.44
N LYS A 16 -8.68 9.56 -4.33
CA LYS A 16 -8.42 9.06 -2.96
C LYS A 16 -9.36 7.92 -2.55
N GLY A 17 -10.57 7.86 -3.10
CA GLY A 17 -11.56 6.80 -2.85
C GLY A 17 -11.50 5.60 -3.79
N SER A 18 -10.77 5.69 -4.91
CA SER A 18 -10.71 4.61 -5.91
C SER A 18 -10.00 3.36 -5.37
N VAL A 19 -10.45 2.19 -5.82
CA VAL A 19 -9.89 0.90 -5.37
C VAL A 19 -8.43 0.77 -5.81
N GLU A 20 -8.09 1.29 -6.99
CA GLU A 20 -6.75 1.33 -7.56
C GLU A 20 -5.80 2.17 -6.70
N PHE A 21 -6.25 3.34 -6.24
CA PHE A 21 -5.47 4.18 -5.34
C PHE A 21 -5.25 3.51 -3.98
N GLN A 22 -6.28 2.86 -3.42
CA GLN A 22 -6.16 2.13 -2.17
C GLN A 22 -5.14 0.97 -2.29
N ALA A 23 -5.16 0.23 -3.39
CA ALA A 23 -4.19 -0.84 -3.65
C ALA A 23 -2.75 -0.31 -3.74
N PHE A 24 -2.54 0.80 -4.45
CA PHE A 24 -1.24 1.48 -4.51
C PHE A 24 -0.75 1.93 -3.13
N ASN A 25 -1.63 2.53 -2.33
CA ASN A 25 -1.28 2.99 -0.99
C ASN A 25 -0.92 1.83 -0.05
N PHE A 26 -1.65 0.71 -0.12
CA PHE A 26 -1.29 -0.49 0.62
C PHE A 26 0.05 -1.07 0.17
N THR A 27 0.33 -1.07 -1.13
CA THR A 27 1.62 -1.52 -1.68
C THR A 27 2.79 -0.70 -1.09
N ASN A 28 2.67 0.63 -1.05
CA ASN A 28 3.67 1.50 -0.45
C ASN A 28 3.86 1.26 1.05
N LYS A 29 2.76 1.04 1.79
CA LYS A 29 2.81 0.71 3.23
C LYS A 29 3.48 -0.64 3.49
N ILE A 30 3.14 -1.66 2.70
CA ILE A 30 3.75 -2.99 2.77
C ILE A 30 5.25 -2.86 2.56
N ARG A 31 5.69 -2.20 1.48
CA ARG A 31 7.12 -2.02 1.19
C ARG A 31 7.88 -1.37 2.35
N ARG A 32 7.33 -0.29 2.93
CA ARG A 32 7.95 0.40 4.08
C ARG A 32 8.03 -0.49 5.33
N LEU A 33 6.94 -1.20 5.65
CA LEU A 33 6.90 -2.11 6.81
C LEU A 33 7.80 -3.32 6.62
N THR A 34 7.93 -3.85 5.42
CA THR A 34 8.85 -4.95 5.12
C THR A 34 10.30 -4.52 5.41
N SER A 35 10.74 -3.37 4.91
CA SER A 35 12.09 -2.85 5.20
C SER A 35 12.31 -2.57 6.70
N HIS A 36 11.29 -2.08 7.43
CA HIS A 36 11.36 -1.93 8.89
C HIS A 36 11.59 -3.27 9.60
N LEU A 37 10.86 -4.31 9.19
CA LEU A 37 10.92 -5.64 9.79
C LEU A 37 12.20 -6.42 9.44
N GLU A 38 12.87 -6.09 8.34
CA GLU A 38 14.20 -6.62 8.00
C GLU A 38 15.23 -6.25 9.08
N LEU A 39 15.16 -5.01 9.59
CA LEU A 39 15.99 -4.52 10.69
C LEU A 39 15.46 -5.00 12.06
N HIS A 40 14.14 -5.00 12.24
CA HIS A 40 13.47 -5.31 13.51
C HIS A 40 12.72 -6.66 13.47
N LYS A 41 13.46 -7.76 13.27
CA LYS A 41 12.87 -9.10 13.09
C LYS A 41 12.01 -9.61 14.26
N LYS A 42 12.22 -9.10 15.47
CA LYS A 42 11.48 -9.47 16.69
C LYS A 42 10.24 -8.59 16.94
N ASP A 43 9.93 -7.65 16.06
CA ASP A 43 8.71 -6.83 16.18
C ASP A 43 7.47 -7.60 15.68
N TYR A 44 6.97 -8.48 16.55
CA TYR A 44 5.82 -9.34 16.24
C TYR A 44 4.50 -8.57 16.11
N LEU A 45 4.37 -7.41 16.76
CA LEU A 45 3.17 -6.58 16.67
C LEU A 45 3.06 -5.95 15.28
N SER A 46 4.17 -5.41 14.76
CA SER A 46 4.23 -4.88 13.39
C SER A 46 4.07 -5.97 12.34
N GLN A 47 4.64 -7.17 12.55
CA GLN A 47 4.39 -8.33 11.67
C GLN A 47 2.90 -8.70 11.60
N ARG A 48 2.20 -8.70 12.73
CA ARG A 48 0.75 -8.95 12.77
C ARG A 48 -0.02 -7.86 12.02
N GLY A 49 0.37 -6.60 12.19
CA GLY A 49 -0.19 -5.46 11.43
C GLY A 49 0.01 -5.61 9.93
N LEU A 50 1.23 -5.99 9.50
CA LEU A 50 1.57 -6.23 8.11
C LEU A 50 0.70 -7.32 7.48
N LYS A 51 0.49 -8.45 8.18
CA LYS A 51 -0.41 -9.52 7.70
C LYS A 51 -1.83 -9.03 7.45
N LYS A 52 -2.40 -8.23 8.36
CA LYS A 52 -3.74 -7.63 8.18
C LYS A 52 -3.81 -6.69 6.97
N ILE A 53 -2.75 -5.92 6.73
CA ILE A 53 -2.67 -5.02 5.56
C ILE A 53 -2.59 -5.84 4.26
N LEU A 54 -1.80 -6.92 4.26
CA LEU A 54 -1.64 -7.81 3.11
C LEU A 54 -2.97 -8.47 2.73
N GLU A 55 -3.73 -8.98 3.70
CA GLU A 55 -5.06 -9.55 3.47
C GLU A 55 -6.03 -8.55 2.84
N LYS A 56 -6.05 -7.30 3.32
CA LYS A 56 -6.88 -6.23 2.74
C LYS A 56 -6.47 -5.92 1.30
N HIS A 57 -5.17 -5.82 1.05
CA HIS A 57 -4.63 -5.60 -0.30
C HIS A 57 -5.03 -6.72 -1.26
N GLN A 58 -4.87 -7.99 -0.85
CA GLN A 58 -5.25 -9.15 -1.65
C GLN A 58 -6.74 -9.13 -2.02
N ARG A 59 -7.63 -8.76 -1.09
CA ARG A 59 -9.07 -8.63 -1.38
C ARG A 59 -9.37 -7.55 -2.40
N LEU A 60 -8.70 -6.39 -2.33
CA LEU A 60 -8.90 -5.30 -3.29
C LEU A 60 -8.38 -5.67 -4.69
N VAL A 61 -7.21 -6.31 -4.76
CA VAL A 61 -6.66 -6.81 -6.03
C VAL A 61 -7.58 -7.87 -6.64
N ALA A 62 -8.09 -8.80 -5.82
CA ALA A 62 -9.04 -9.80 -6.29
C ALA A 62 -10.36 -9.18 -6.77
N TYR A 63 -10.83 -8.10 -6.15
CA TYR A 63 -12.00 -7.36 -6.61
C TYR A 63 -11.74 -6.69 -7.96
N LEU A 64 -10.60 -6.01 -8.12
CA LEU A 64 -10.21 -5.39 -9.39
C LEU A 64 -10.05 -6.42 -10.52
N GLY A 65 -9.52 -7.60 -10.22
CA GLY A 65 -9.37 -8.67 -11.23
C GLY A 65 -10.66 -9.39 -11.61
N LYS A 66 -11.74 -9.21 -10.84
CA LYS A 66 -13.08 -9.72 -11.16
C LYS A 66 -13.96 -8.72 -11.90
N LYS A 67 -13.58 -7.44 -11.88
CA LYS A 67 -14.25 -6.36 -12.59
C LYS A 67 -13.84 -6.39 -14.07
#